data_AF-A0AAV7Q025-F1
#
_entry.id   AF-A0AAV7Q025-F1
#
_cell.length_a   1.000
_cell.length_b   1.000
_cell.length_c   1.000
_cell.angle_alpha   90.00
_cell.angle_beta   90.00
_cell.angle_gamma   90.00
#
_symmetry.space_group_name_H-M   'P 1'
#
loop_
_entity.id
_entity.type
_entity.pdbx_description
1 polymer ?
#
loop_
_entity_poly.entity_id
_entity_poly.type
_entity_poly.pdbx_seq_one_letter_code
_entity_poly.pdbx_strand_id
1 'polypeptide(L)'
;MDRMIERIDKLAERLDQAERRTSELEDEQTMMASRQIKMDKLLRALHAKAEDLEARSWRNNVRIVGVTESTNIDNMERFVEQLLTDVLGRETFSTMFEVE
;
A
#
# COMPACT_ATOMS: atom_id res chain seq x y z
N MET A 1 4.56 -58.29 35.18
CA MET A 1 3.53 -57.74 34.28
C MET A 1 3.15 -56.32 34.68
N ASP A 2 2.93 -56.04 35.97
CA ASP A 2 2.54 -54.71 36.48
C ASP A 2 3.46 -53.55 36.05
N ARG A 3 4.77 -53.74 36.07
CA ARG A 3 5.75 -52.72 35.64
C ARG A 3 5.68 -52.40 34.13
N MET A 4 5.14 -53.30 33.32
CA MET A 4 4.91 -53.08 31.89
C MET A 4 3.59 -52.34 31.67
N ILE A 5 2.55 -52.68 32.44
CA ILE A 5 1.26 -51.98 32.43
C ILE A 5 1.46 -50.50 32.82
N GLU A 6 2.18 -50.23 33.91
CA GLU A 6 2.46 -48.86 34.36
C GLU A 6 3.21 -48.02 33.30
N ARG A 7 4.11 -48.65 32.53
CA ARG A 7 4.83 -47.96 31.44
C ARG A 7 3.92 -47.68 30.26
N ILE A 8 3.00 -48.59 29.95
CA ILE A 8 2.00 -48.40 28.89
C ILE A 8 1.06 -47.26 29.27
N ASP A 9 0.60 -47.20 30.53
CA ASP A 9 -0.28 -46.13 31.01
C ASP A 9 0.41 -44.75 30.90
N LYS A 10 1.67 -44.66 31.34
CA LYS A 10 2.47 -43.42 31.18
C LYS A 10 2.69 -43.01 29.73
N LEU A 11 2.81 -43.97 28.81
CA LEU A 11 2.93 -43.69 27.39
C LEU A 11 1.58 -43.24 26.80
N ALA A 12 0.48 -43.85 27.21
CA ALA A 12 -0.87 -43.46 26.79
C ALA A 12 -1.19 -42.03 27.25
N GLU A 13 -0.87 -41.67 28.48
CA GLU A 13 -1.07 -40.31 29.00
C GLU A 13 -0.25 -39.28 28.22
N ARG A 14 1.02 -39.59 27.94
CA ARG A 14 1.88 -38.70 27.14
C ARG A 14 1.41 -38.57 25.70
N LEU A 15 0.87 -39.64 25.12
CA LEU A 15 0.33 -39.62 23.76
C LEU A 15 -0.92 -38.74 23.71
N ASP A 16 -1.86 -38.91 24.63
CA ASP A 16 -3.08 -38.10 24.71
C ASP A 16 -2.76 -36.62 24.93
N GLN A 17 -1.78 -36.30 25.80
CA GLN A 17 -1.29 -34.92 25.94
C GLN A 17 -0.69 -34.35 24.65
N ALA A 18 0.07 -35.16 23.90
CA ALA A 18 0.66 -34.75 22.64
C ALA A 18 -0.40 -34.55 21.55
N GLU A 19 -1.40 -35.42 21.49
CA GLU A 19 -2.54 -35.33 20.57
C GLU A 19 -3.36 -34.06 20.83
N ARG A 20 -3.70 -33.78 22.10
CA ARG A 20 -4.42 -32.55 22.47
C ARG A 20 -3.66 -31.29 22.10
N ARG A 21 -2.36 -31.24 22.41
CA ARG A 21 -1.51 -30.11 22.03
C ARG A 21 -1.42 -29.94 20.51
N THR A 22 -1.40 -31.03 19.77
CA THR A 22 -1.36 -30.98 18.30
C THR A 22 -2.67 -30.41 17.76
N SER A 23 -3.81 -30.88 18.27
CA SER A 23 -5.13 -30.35 17.89
C SER A 23 -5.25 -28.85 18.18
N GLU A 24 -4.81 -28.39 19.35
CA GLU A 24 -4.84 -26.97 19.71
C GLU A 24 -3.97 -26.12 18.76
N LEU A 25 -2.78 -26.60 18.40
CA LEU A 25 -1.89 -25.92 17.47
C LEU A 25 -2.44 -25.88 16.04
N GLU A 26 -3.11 -26.93 15.59
CA GLU A 26 -3.77 -26.98 14.28
C GLU A 26 -4.93 -25.97 14.18
N ASP A 27 -5.72 -25.84 15.25
CA ASP A 27 -6.79 -24.85 15.34
C ASP A 27 -6.23 -23.42 15.33
N GLU A 28 -5.19 -23.16 16.13
CA GLU A 28 -4.50 -21.86 16.15
C GLU A 28 -3.92 -21.50 14.78
N GLN A 29 -3.25 -22.46 14.12
CA GLN A 29 -2.68 -22.26 12.79
C GLN A 29 -3.77 -21.90 11.77
N THR A 30 -4.91 -22.59 11.83
CA THR A 30 -6.06 -22.31 10.95
C THR A 30 -6.61 -20.90 11.18
N MET A 31 -6.75 -20.50 12.45
CA MET A 31 -7.19 -19.14 12.80
C MET A 31 -6.18 -18.07 12.32
N MET A 32 -4.89 -18.32 12.51
CA MET A 32 -3.82 -17.41 12.06
C MET A 32 -3.82 -17.25 10.54
N ALA A 33 -3.92 -18.34 9.79
CA ALA A 33 -4.01 -18.32 8.33
C ALA A 33 -5.22 -17.51 7.85
N SER A 34 -6.38 -17.71 8.47
CA SER A 34 -7.60 -16.94 8.16
C SER A 34 -7.43 -15.45 8.42
N ARG A 35 -6.80 -15.08 9.53
CA ARG A 35 -6.50 -13.68 9.86
C ARG A 35 -5.52 -13.07 8.86
N GLN A 36 -4.50 -13.81 8.45
CA GLN A 36 -3.53 -13.36 7.47
C GLN A 36 -4.19 -13.09 6.11
N ILE A 37 -5.08 -13.97 5.64
CA ILE A 37 -5.83 -13.76 4.39
C ILE A 37 -6.69 -12.50 4.46
N LYS A 38 -7.38 -12.27 5.59
CA LYS A 38 -8.18 -11.05 5.79
C LYS A 38 -7.31 -9.80 5.77
N MET A 39 -6.15 -9.84 6.42
CA MET A 39 -5.23 -8.72 6.50
C MET A 39 -4.61 -8.39 5.14
N ASP A 40 -4.21 -9.40 4.35
CA ASP A 40 -3.71 -9.20 2.99
C ASP A 40 -4.75 -8.55 2.08
N LYS A 41 -6.02 -8.98 2.17
CA LYS A 41 -7.13 -8.35 1.43
C LYS A 41 -7.32 -6.88 1.80
N LEU A 42 -7.27 -6.56 3.09
CA LEU A 42 -7.40 -5.18 3.56
C LEU A 42 -6.23 -4.31 3.09
N LEU A 43 -5.00 -4.82 3.18
CA LEU A 43 -3.81 -4.13 2.69
C LEU A 43 -3.91 -3.82 1.20
N ARG A 44 -4.31 -4.80 0.38
CA ARG A 44 -4.51 -4.59 -1.06
C ARG A 44 -5.57 -3.53 -1.34
N ALA A 45 -6.70 -3.57 -0.64
CA ALA A 45 -7.77 -2.60 -0.82
C ALA A 45 -7.32 -1.18 -0.42
N LEU A 46 -6.60 -1.04 0.68
CA LEU A 46 -6.06 0.24 1.13
C LEU A 46 -5.00 0.78 0.18
N HIS A 47 -4.11 -0.09 -0.32
CA HIS A 47 -3.10 0.30 -1.30
C HIS A 47 -3.73 0.80 -2.60
N ALA A 48 -4.68 0.05 -3.15
CA ALA A 48 -5.41 0.46 -4.34
C ALA A 48 -6.15 1.80 -4.13
N LYS A 49 -6.68 2.02 -2.92
CA LYS A 49 -7.34 3.29 -2.61
C LYS A 49 -6.35 4.45 -2.48
N ALA A 50 -5.19 4.23 -1.89
CA ALA A 50 -4.13 5.23 -1.80
C ALA A 50 -3.63 5.63 -3.19
N GLU A 51 -3.38 4.64 -4.05
CA GLU A 51 -2.96 4.87 -5.43
C GLU A 51 -4.01 5.64 -6.24
N ASP A 52 -5.30 5.30 -6.10
CA ASP A 52 -6.40 6.09 -6.68
C ASP A 52 -6.37 7.55 -6.17
N LEU A 53 -6.22 7.76 -4.86
CA LEU A 53 -6.19 9.11 -4.29
C LEU A 53 -4.99 9.93 -4.77
N GLU A 54 -3.80 9.32 -4.84
CA GLU A 54 -2.59 9.97 -5.36
C GLU A 54 -2.74 10.32 -6.83
N ALA A 55 -3.16 9.35 -7.66
CA ALA A 55 -3.42 9.59 -9.07
C ALA A 55 -4.44 10.72 -9.26
N ARG A 56 -5.53 10.72 -8.47
CA ARG A 56 -6.54 11.79 -8.51
C ARG A 56 -5.99 13.14 -8.10
N SER A 57 -5.08 13.19 -7.13
CA SER A 57 -4.42 14.42 -6.69
C SER A 57 -3.46 14.97 -7.74
N TRP A 58 -2.83 14.11 -8.55
CA TRP A 58 -1.89 14.53 -9.59
C TRP A 58 -2.53 14.75 -10.96
N ARG A 59 -3.75 14.27 -11.21
CA ARG A 59 -4.42 14.41 -12.52
C ARG A 59 -4.50 15.84 -13.04
N ASN A 60 -4.56 16.83 -12.15
CA ASN A 60 -4.62 18.25 -12.52
C ASN A 60 -3.26 18.96 -12.37
N ASN A 61 -2.20 18.23 -11.99
CA ASN A 61 -0.89 18.80 -11.77
C ASN A 61 0.00 18.50 -12.97
N VAL A 62 0.70 19.52 -13.47
CA VAL A 62 1.70 19.38 -14.54
C VAL A 62 3.07 19.63 -13.96
N ARG A 63 4.04 18.74 -14.24
CA ARG A 63 5.44 18.92 -13.85
C ARG A 63 6.27 19.37 -15.05
N ILE A 64 6.74 20.61 -15.01
CA ILE A 64 7.64 21.18 -16.02
C ILE A 64 9.08 20.96 -15.54
N VAL A 65 9.93 20.36 -16.38
CA VAL A 65 11.33 20.02 -16.05
C VAL A 65 12.30 20.66 -17.03
N GLY A 66 13.53 20.93 -16.60
CA GLY A 66 14.55 21.57 -17.45
C GLY A 66 14.46 23.10 -17.52
N VAL A 67 13.65 23.72 -16.65
CA VAL A 67 13.62 25.17 -16.48
C VAL A 67 14.91 25.61 -15.79
N THR A 68 15.67 26.52 -16.41
CA THR A 68 16.82 27.16 -15.77
C THR A 68 16.33 28.13 -14.69
N GLU A 69 16.83 27.98 -13.46
CA GLU A 69 16.54 28.93 -12.39
C GLU A 69 17.11 30.31 -12.77
N SER A 70 16.22 31.25 -13.11
CA SER A 70 16.61 32.66 -13.24
C SER A 70 16.49 33.33 -11.88
N THR A 71 17.40 34.25 -11.58
CA THR A 71 17.54 34.86 -10.25
C THR A 71 16.40 35.79 -9.84
N ASN A 72 15.42 36.04 -10.71
CA ASN A 72 14.33 37.02 -10.52
C ASN A 72 12.95 36.47 -10.92
N ILE A 73 12.59 35.25 -10.50
CA ILE A 73 11.19 34.79 -10.59
C ILE A 73 10.41 35.38 -9.43
N ASP A 74 10.06 36.66 -9.55
CA ASP A 74 9.28 37.41 -8.54
C ASP A 74 7.78 37.02 -8.60
N ASN A 75 7.34 36.47 -9.74
CA ASN A 75 5.98 35.98 -9.96
C ASN A 75 6.00 34.71 -10.83
N MET A 76 5.63 33.56 -10.24
CA MET A 76 5.62 32.25 -10.90
C MET A 76 4.50 32.13 -11.95
N GLU A 77 3.33 32.74 -11.70
CA GLU A 77 2.18 32.72 -12.62
C GLU A 77 2.55 33.35 -13.96
N ARG A 78 3.17 34.53 -13.92
CA ARG A 78 3.66 35.24 -15.12
C ARG A 78 4.74 34.46 -15.86
N PHE A 79 5.61 33.79 -15.11
CA PHE A 79 6.65 32.95 -15.72
C PHE A 79 6.03 31.76 -16.46
N VAL A 80 5.07 31.07 -15.85
CA VAL A 80 4.38 29.93 -16.48
C VAL A 80 3.54 30.39 -17.68
N GLU A 81 2.84 31.52 -17.58
CA GLU A 81 2.08 32.11 -18.69
C GLU A 81 2.98 32.39 -19.91
N GLN A 82 4.12 33.05 -19.69
CA GLN A 82 5.10 33.32 -20.74
C GLN A 82 5.68 32.04 -21.33
N LEU A 83 6.11 31.10 -20.47
CA LEU A 83 6.69 29.83 -20.90
C LEU A 83 5.72 29.03 -21.77
N LEU A 84 4.46 28.91 -21.37
CA LEU A 84 3.45 28.19 -22.13
C LEU A 84 3.14 28.88 -23.46
N THR A 85 3.02 30.21 -23.45
CA THR A 85 2.76 31.01 -24.65
C THR A 85 3.90 30.90 -25.67
N ASP A 86 5.15 30.93 -25.21
CA ASP A 86 6.34 30.86 -26.08
C ASP A 86 6.52 29.46 -26.68
N VAL A 87 6.22 28.40 -25.93
CA VAL A 87 6.41 27.01 -26.38
C VAL A 87 5.27 26.51 -27.27
N LEU A 88 4.02 26.84 -26.91
CA LEU A 88 2.83 26.31 -27.60
C LEU A 88 2.27 27.26 -28.66
N GLY A 89 2.77 28.49 -28.75
CA GLY A 89 2.33 29.49 -29.72
C GLY A 89 1.10 30.28 -29.25
N ARG A 90 1.06 31.57 -29.59
CA ARG A 90 -0.03 32.49 -29.19
C ARG A 90 -1.38 32.10 -29.80
N GLU A 91 -1.35 31.52 -30.99
CA GLU A 91 -2.49 31.00 -31.73
C GLU A 91 -3.22 29.87 -30.99
N THR A 92 -2.52 29.14 -30.12
CA THR A 92 -3.08 28.06 -29.30
C THR A 92 -3.93 28.61 -28.14
N PHE A 93 -3.64 29.83 -27.70
CA PHE A 93 -4.36 30.52 -26.62
C PHE A 93 -5.25 31.62 -27.19
N SER A 94 -6.37 31.23 -27.80
CA SER A 94 -7.32 32.17 -28.42
C SER A 94 -8.04 33.08 -27.42
N THR A 95 -7.91 32.82 -26.12
CA THR A 95 -8.41 33.62 -24.99
C THR A 95 -7.31 33.67 -23.92
N MET A 96 -7.25 34.79 -23.18
CA MET A 96 -6.39 34.93 -22.01
C MET A 96 -6.68 33.77 -21.04
N PHE A 97 -5.66 32.97 -20.72
CA PHE A 97 -5.78 31.86 -19.77
C PHE A 97 -5.26 32.32 -18.40
N GLU A 98 -5.93 31.89 -17.35
CA GLU A 98 -5.56 32.23 -15.98
C GLU A 98 -4.61 31.17 -15.42
N VAL A 99 -3.56 31.62 -14.74
CA VAL A 99 -2.65 30.76 -13.97
C VAL A 99 -2.91 31.07 -12.51
N GLU A 100 -3.56 30.13 -11.81
CA GLU A 100 -3.88 30.18 -10.37
C GLU A 100 -2.92 29.30 -9.54
#